data_AF-A0A1M5UUU8-F1
#
_entry.id   AF-A0A1M5UUU8-F1
#
_cell.length_a   1.000
_cell.length_b   1.000
_cell.length_c   1.000
_cell.angle_alpha   90.00
_cell.angle_beta   90.00
_cell.angle_gamma   90.00
#
_symmetry.space_group_name_H-M   'P 1'
#
loop_
_entity.id
_entity.type
_entity.pdbx_description
1 polymer ?
#
loop_
_entity_poly.entity_id
_entity_poly.type
_entity_poly.pdbx_seq_one_letter_code
_entity_poly.pdbx_strand_id
1 'polypeptide(L)'
;MKLKLPLFIAILVIVVILLNRFYTNSKVESTNISYLNIRFDEEQPIIEYYDGSEEMLNLKENVFLFFNGSVVEGAIVKIVDGEPIVPTEVISTLFNAKIKENDNEDIISVTLKGKKIDLFINEKYARVNNENYTLDIETQKIEDKIYVPLKFISEQFGAKFNYYDGENIVEGQFPILPNYKQIMINKYPTFVEPLSNEEALAILRKELEKAYETVYGKKYESYKGNLSDKNLSEEDGWRNFISNKLYIKGENDRYYIIPVVFDFFVDKYTGDVYVFYQGANYVIYKFDPYSKDAFSFAG
;
A
#
# COMPACT_ATOMS: atom_id res chain seq x y z
N MET A 1 47.38 12.55 -1.58
CA MET A 1 46.37 12.40 -2.64
C MET A 1 45.42 13.60 -2.58
N LYS A 2 45.65 14.64 -3.39
CA LYS A 2 44.80 15.85 -3.39
C LYS A 2 43.53 15.53 -4.16
N LEU A 3 42.44 15.18 -3.48
CA LEU A 3 41.11 15.20 -4.10
C LEU A 3 40.92 16.62 -4.65
N LYS A 4 40.68 16.76 -5.96
CA LYS A 4 40.41 18.08 -6.55
C LYS A 4 39.18 18.64 -5.83
N LEU A 5 39.32 19.81 -5.17
CA LEU A 5 38.26 20.49 -4.42
C LEU A 5 36.83 20.39 -5.01
N PRO A 6 36.61 20.52 -6.34
CA PRO A 6 35.27 20.32 -6.94
C PRO A 6 34.72 18.90 -6.78
N LEU A 7 35.57 17.86 -6.83
CA LEU A 7 35.16 16.47 -6.62
C LEU A 7 34.78 16.22 -5.15
N PHE A 8 35.51 16.83 -4.21
CA PHE A 8 35.18 16.77 -2.79
C PHE A 8 33.84 17.44 -2.48
N ILE A 9 33.58 18.62 -3.06
CA ILE A 9 32.29 19.32 -2.93
C ILE A 9 31.16 18.49 -3.54
N ALA A 10 31.35 17.91 -4.72
CA ALA A 10 30.33 17.05 -5.34
C ALA A 10 29.98 15.83 -4.47
N ILE A 11 30.99 15.15 -3.91
CA ILE A 11 30.79 14.01 -2.99
C ILE A 11 30.04 14.47 -1.74
N LEU A 12 30.43 15.60 -1.14
CA LEU A 12 29.78 16.13 0.05
C LEU A 12 28.31 16.48 -0.21
N VAL A 13 28.01 17.12 -1.35
CA VAL A 13 26.64 17.45 -1.75
C VAL A 13 25.80 16.17 -1.92
N ILE A 14 26.33 15.14 -2.57
CA ILE A 14 25.65 13.85 -2.71
C ILE A 14 25.38 13.22 -1.34
N VAL A 15 26.37 13.22 -0.44
CA VAL A 15 26.19 12.68 0.92
C VAL A 15 25.11 13.44 1.70
N VAL A 16 25.08 14.77 1.61
CA VAL A 16 24.05 15.58 2.27
C VAL A 16 22.66 15.32 1.68
N ILE A 17 22.54 15.18 0.35
CA ILE A 17 21.28 14.83 -0.31
C ILE A 17 20.80 13.46 0.17
N LEU A 18 21.68 12.46 0.20
CA LEU A 18 21.36 11.11 0.68
C LEU A 18 20.95 11.11 2.16
N LEU A 19 21.71 11.78 3.04
CA LEU A 19 21.39 11.90 4.46
C LEU A 19 20.04 12.59 4.69
N ASN A 20 19.78 13.68 3.95
CA ASN A 20 18.50 14.37 4.01
C ASN A 20 17.36 13.46 3.57
N ARG A 21 17.55 12.70 2.49
CA ARG A 21 16.55 11.75 1.99
C ARG A 21 16.26 10.61 2.97
N PHE A 22 17.30 10.04 3.59
CA PHE A 22 17.10 9.04 4.65
C PHE A 22 16.32 9.63 5.84
N TYR A 23 16.63 10.86 6.25
CA TYR A 23 15.93 11.55 7.33
C TYR A 23 14.48 11.93 6.99
N THR A 24 14.18 12.28 5.74
CA THR A 24 12.80 12.59 5.32
C THR A 24 11.98 11.32 5.15
N ASN A 25 12.55 10.27 4.56
CA ASN A 25 11.87 8.99 4.36
C ASN A 25 11.57 8.28 5.69
N SER A 26 12.39 8.47 6.72
CA SER A 26 12.10 7.96 8.07
C SER A 26 10.85 8.59 8.72
N LYS A 27 10.24 9.60 8.09
CA LYS A 27 8.96 10.20 8.54
C LYS A 27 7.73 9.56 7.88
N VAL A 28 7.92 8.65 6.93
CA VAL A 28 6.83 7.81 6.42
C VAL A 28 6.81 6.54 7.24
N GLU A 29 5.67 6.26 7.87
CA GLU A 29 5.49 5.06 8.68
C GLU A 29 5.51 3.79 7.81
N SER A 30 6.06 2.70 8.36
CA SER A 30 5.90 1.37 7.78
C SER A 30 4.43 0.97 7.77
N THR A 31 4.08 0.09 6.83
CA THR A 31 2.70 -0.34 6.64
C THR A 31 2.34 -1.55 7.50
N ASN A 32 1.05 -1.75 7.76
CA ASN A 32 0.53 -2.90 8.52
C ASN A 32 0.14 -4.10 7.64
N ILE A 33 0.61 -4.16 6.39
CA ILE A 33 0.21 -5.24 5.47
C ILE A 33 0.97 -6.55 5.69
N SER A 34 2.03 -6.54 6.52
CA SER A 34 2.67 -7.80 6.92
C SER A 34 1.68 -8.61 7.75
N TYR A 35 1.56 -9.89 7.42
CA TYR A 35 0.60 -10.83 7.98
C TYR A 35 -0.86 -10.53 7.66
N LEU A 36 -1.15 -9.76 6.62
CA LEU A 36 -2.49 -9.75 6.05
C LEU A 36 -2.75 -11.12 5.40
N ASN A 37 -3.57 -11.95 6.05
CA ASN A 37 -3.88 -13.30 5.62
C ASN A 37 -5.39 -13.43 5.38
N ILE A 38 -5.77 -13.61 4.12
CA ILE A 38 -7.15 -13.86 3.72
C ILE A 38 -7.29 -15.36 3.49
N ARG A 39 -7.93 -16.03 4.45
CA ARG A 39 -8.23 -17.46 4.40
C ARG A 39 -9.60 -17.65 3.78
N PHE A 40 -9.73 -18.58 2.84
CA PHE A 40 -11.02 -18.90 2.21
C PHE A 40 -11.65 -20.07 2.97
N ASP A 41 -12.59 -19.78 3.86
CA ASP A 41 -13.44 -20.80 4.49
C ASP A 41 -14.67 -21.10 3.60
N GLU A 42 -15.35 -22.23 3.83
CA GLU A 42 -16.45 -22.76 3.01
C GLU A 42 -17.67 -21.83 2.93
N GLU A 43 -17.82 -20.88 3.88
CA GLU A 43 -18.94 -19.92 3.90
C GLU A 43 -18.55 -18.46 3.58
N GLN A 44 -17.47 -17.92 4.18
CA GLN A 44 -16.94 -16.57 3.96
C GLN A 44 -15.43 -16.48 4.24
N PRO A 45 -14.66 -15.65 3.52
CA PRO A 45 -13.24 -15.48 3.82
C PRO A 45 -13.05 -14.79 5.19
N ILE A 46 -11.95 -15.12 5.85
CA ILE A 46 -11.53 -14.49 7.11
C ILE A 46 -10.24 -13.72 6.85
N ILE A 47 -10.21 -12.46 7.25
CA ILE A 47 -8.99 -11.66 7.32
C ILE A 47 -8.39 -11.87 8.70
N GLU A 48 -7.16 -12.35 8.76
CA GLU A 48 -6.32 -12.33 9.95
C GLU A 48 -5.30 -11.21 9.79
N TYR A 49 -5.21 -10.36 10.82
CA TYR A 49 -4.28 -9.23 10.89
C TYR A 49 -3.02 -9.59 11.69
N TYR A 50 -2.02 -8.70 11.65
CA TYR A 50 -0.74 -8.92 12.32
C TYR A 50 -0.85 -9.15 13.84
N ASP A 51 -1.82 -8.51 14.49
CA ASP A 51 -2.05 -8.64 15.92
C ASP A 51 -2.83 -9.92 16.29
N GLY A 52 -3.16 -10.76 15.30
CA GLY A 52 -3.95 -11.97 15.44
C GLY A 52 -5.46 -11.73 15.57
N SER A 53 -5.91 -10.48 15.43
CA SER A 53 -7.33 -10.19 15.30
C SER A 53 -7.87 -10.72 13.97
N GLU A 54 -9.12 -11.16 13.99
CA GLU A 54 -9.78 -11.74 12.83
C GLU A 54 -11.07 -10.98 12.49
N GLU A 55 -11.31 -10.79 11.21
CA GLU A 55 -12.51 -10.16 10.67
C GLU A 55 -13.13 -11.05 9.59
N MET A 56 -14.44 -11.30 9.68
CA MET A 56 -15.18 -12.01 8.62
C MET A 56 -15.40 -11.07 7.44
N LEU A 57 -14.97 -11.51 6.26
CA LEU A 57 -15.08 -10.75 5.02
C LEU A 57 -16.44 -11.01 4.36
N ASN A 58 -17.30 -10.00 4.34
CA ASN A 58 -18.54 -10.03 3.57
C ASN A 58 -18.26 -9.84 2.07
N LEU A 59 -18.08 -10.93 1.34
CA LEU A 59 -17.73 -10.93 -0.09
C LEU A 59 -18.72 -10.19 -1.02
N LYS A 60 -19.98 -10.02 -0.61
CA LYS A 60 -20.98 -9.36 -1.47
C LYS A 60 -20.83 -7.84 -1.49
N GLU A 61 -20.30 -7.25 -0.42
CA GLU A 61 -20.23 -5.80 -0.25
C GLU A 61 -18.82 -5.28 0.09
N ASN A 62 -17.87 -6.15 0.44
CA ASN A 62 -16.60 -5.68 0.98
C ASN A 62 -15.68 -5.10 -0.09
N VAL A 63 -15.34 -3.84 0.15
CA VAL A 63 -14.31 -3.10 -0.54
C VAL A 63 -13.19 -2.89 0.47
N PHE A 64 -12.02 -3.44 0.21
CA PHE A 64 -10.85 -3.19 1.06
C PHE A 64 -10.47 -1.72 0.99
N LEU A 65 -10.26 -1.10 2.14
CA LEU A 65 -9.80 0.27 2.21
C LEU A 65 -8.31 0.29 2.57
N PHE A 66 -7.50 0.88 1.70
CA PHE A 66 -6.09 1.13 1.95
C PHE A 66 -5.83 2.63 2.10
N PHE A 67 -5.02 3.00 3.09
CA PHE A 67 -4.53 4.35 3.29
C PHE A 67 -3.01 4.37 3.34
N ASN A 68 -2.37 5.09 2.42
CA ASN A 68 -0.91 5.13 2.28
C ASN A 68 -0.24 3.73 2.22
N GLY A 69 -0.96 2.78 1.60
CA GLY A 69 -0.57 1.38 1.43
C GLY A 69 -0.75 0.47 2.66
N SER A 70 -1.26 0.99 3.78
CA SER A 70 -1.72 0.21 4.93
C SER A 70 -3.20 -0.17 4.76
N VAL A 71 -3.59 -1.36 5.22
CA VAL A 71 -5.01 -1.74 5.30
C VAL A 71 -5.68 -1.01 6.45
N VAL A 72 -6.90 -0.52 6.24
CA VAL A 72 -7.72 0.09 7.28
C VAL A 72 -8.63 -0.99 7.85
N GLU A 73 -8.22 -1.54 8.98
CA GLU A 73 -8.86 -2.67 9.67
C GLU A 73 -10.28 -2.31 10.11
N GLY A 74 -11.25 -3.22 9.91
CA GLY A 74 -12.66 -2.99 10.27
C GLY A 74 -13.36 -1.88 9.49
N ALA A 75 -12.78 -1.39 8.39
CA ALA A 75 -13.38 -0.32 7.60
C ALA A 75 -14.65 -0.80 6.89
N ILE A 76 -15.79 -0.23 7.29
CA ILE A 76 -17.07 -0.45 6.61
C ILE A 76 -17.17 0.53 5.44
N VAL A 77 -17.13 -0.01 4.22
CA VAL A 77 -17.33 0.74 2.98
C VAL A 77 -18.57 0.23 2.28
N LYS A 78 -19.46 1.14 1.87
CA LYS A 78 -20.61 0.80 1.02
C LYS A 78 -20.47 1.49 -0.34
N ILE A 79 -20.80 0.78 -1.40
CA ILE A 79 -20.91 1.36 -2.74
C ILE A 79 -22.39 1.59 -3.02
N VAL A 80 -22.80 2.85 -3.13
CA VAL A 80 -24.19 3.23 -3.43
C VAL A 80 -24.17 4.06 -4.72
N ASP A 81 -24.94 3.65 -5.72
CA ASP A 81 -24.94 4.26 -7.06
C ASP A 81 -23.53 4.41 -7.70
N GLY A 82 -22.62 3.49 -7.38
CA GLY A 82 -21.23 3.53 -7.85
C GLY A 82 -20.29 4.42 -7.02
N GLU A 83 -20.81 5.14 -6.03
CA GLU A 83 -20.03 6.01 -5.16
C GLU A 83 -19.74 5.34 -3.80
N PRO A 84 -18.49 5.37 -3.32
CA PRO A 84 -18.14 4.84 -2.02
C PRO A 84 -18.50 5.82 -0.90
N ILE A 85 -19.30 5.33 0.05
CA ILE A 85 -19.66 6.02 1.28
C ILE A 85 -19.12 5.23 2.48
N VAL A 86 -18.71 5.96 3.52
CA VAL A 86 -18.17 5.37 4.77
C VAL A 86 -18.78 6.05 5.99
N PRO A 87 -18.88 5.35 7.14
CA PRO A 87 -19.16 6.00 8.41
C PRO A 87 -18.15 7.11 8.71
N THR A 88 -18.60 8.19 9.36
CA THR A 88 -17.74 9.35 9.67
C THR A 88 -16.52 9.00 10.53
N GLU A 89 -16.59 7.92 11.32
CA GLU A 89 -15.48 7.39 12.11
C GLU A 89 -14.31 6.96 11.22
N VAL A 90 -14.59 6.37 10.05
CA VAL A 90 -13.55 5.99 9.07
C VAL A 90 -12.79 7.23 8.60
N ILE A 91 -13.47 8.35 8.37
CA ILE A 91 -12.81 9.63 8.00
C ILE A 91 -11.89 10.11 9.14
N SER A 92 -12.32 9.95 10.39
CA SER A 92 -11.47 10.28 11.54
C SER A 92 -10.21 9.40 11.57
N THR A 93 -10.36 8.08 11.39
CA THR A 93 -9.25 7.12 11.32
C THR A 93 -8.27 7.45 10.20
N LEU A 94 -8.75 7.72 8.99
CA LEU A 94 -7.91 8.00 7.82
C LEU A 94 -7.09 9.29 7.97
N PHE A 95 -7.74 10.37 8.42
CA PHE A 95 -7.17 11.71 8.31
C PHE A 95 -6.80 12.34 9.65
N ASN A 96 -7.08 11.66 10.77
CA ASN A 96 -7.10 12.25 12.11
C ASN A 96 -7.97 13.51 12.15
N ALA A 97 -9.08 13.49 11.41
CA ALA A 97 -10.03 14.59 11.33
C ALA A 97 -10.96 14.61 12.55
N LYS A 98 -11.32 15.81 13.01
CA LYS A 98 -12.31 16.00 14.06
C LYS A 98 -13.70 15.92 13.47
N ILE A 99 -14.54 15.07 14.03
CA ILE A 99 -15.94 14.91 13.66
C ILE A 99 -16.83 15.60 14.72
N LYS A 100 -17.81 16.38 14.29
CA LYS A 100 -18.81 17.00 15.17
C LYS A 100 -20.17 16.97 14.50
N GLU A 101 -21.13 16.28 15.11
CA GLU A 101 -22.54 16.35 14.73
C GLU A 101 -23.17 17.62 15.33
N ASN A 102 -24.03 18.27 14.56
CA ASN A 102 -24.87 19.38 15.01
C ASN A 102 -26.33 18.99 14.88
N ASP A 103 -26.86 18.36 15.92
CA ASP A 103 -28.22 17.80 15.98
C ASP A 103 -29.33 18.84 15.70
N ASN A 104 -29.04 20.13 15.93
CA ASN A 104 -30.02 21.19 15.69
C ASN A 104 -30.14 21.58 14.21
N GLU A 105 -29.18 21.19 13.37
CA GLU A 105 -29.07 21.64 11.98
C GLU A 105 -28.99 20.49 10.96
N ASP A 106 -29.08 19.22 11.39
CA ASP A 106 -28.86 18.03 10.54
C ASP A 106 -27.54 18.13 9.73
N ILE A 107 -26.47 18.55 10.41
CA ILE A 107 -25.13 18.74 9.81
C ILE A 107 -24.11 17.89 10.54
N ILE A 108 -23.24 17.23 9.76
CA ILE A 108 -22.00 16.64 10.24
C ILE A 108 -20.80 17.47 9.76
N SER A 109 -20.01 17.98 10.71
CA SER A 109 -18.80 18.76 10.43
C SER A 109 -17.56 17.90 10.54
N VAL A 110 -16.76 17.85 9.48
CA VAL A 110 -15.44 17.20 9.42
C VAL A 110 -14.36 18.29 9.34
N THR A 111 -13.44 18.33 10.30
CA THR A 111 -12.41 19.37 10.39
C THR A 111 -11.00 18.80 10.41
N LEU A 112 -10.15 19.27 9.49
CA LEU A 112 -8.73 18.92 9.40
C LEU A 112 -7.88 20.16 9.15
N LYS A 113 -6.94 20.47 10.06
CA LYS A 113 -5.93 21.53 9.91
C LYS A 113 -6.50 22.88 9.37
N GLY A 114 -7.63 23.32 9.90
CA GLY A 114 -8.29 24.58 9.53
C GLY A 114 -9.23 24.50 8.32
N LYS A 115 -9.27 23.37 7.60
CA LYS A 115 -10.30 23.09 6.61
C LYS A 115 -11.50 22.45 7.30
N LYS A 116 -12.68 23.04 7.14
CA LYS A 116 -13.95 22.55 7.65
C LYS A 116 -14.85 22.13 6.48
N ILE A 117 -15.43 20.94 6.57
CA ILE A 117 -16.41 20.43 5.62
C ILE A 117 -17.69 20.19 6.41
N ASP A 118 -18.72 20.97 6.12
CA ASP A 118 -20.07 20.76 6.65
C ASP A 118 -20.86 19.97 5.61
N LEU A 119 -21.29 18.77 5.98
CA LEU A 119 -22.11 17.88 5.17
C LEU A 119 -23.52 17.90 5.73
N PHE A 120 -24.48 18.18 4.86
CA PHE A 120 -25.90 18.25 5.23
C PHE A 120 -26.51 16.86 5.06
N ILE A 121 -27.11 16.34 6.13
CA ILE A 121 -27.62 14.97 6.17
C ILE A 121 -28.84 14.86 5.26
N ASN A 122 -28.91 13.78 4.48
CA ASN A 122 -29.90 13.50 3.43
C ASN A 122 -29.94 14.52 2.30
N GLU A 123 -28.84 15.24 2.08
CA GLU A 123 -28.72 16.24 1.02
C GLU A 123 -27.47 15.96 0.16
N LYS A 124 -27.55 16.26 -1.14
CA LYS A 124 -26.42 16.22 -2.08
C LYS A 124 -25.58 17.50 -2.03
N TYR A 125 -25.41 18.05 -0.84
CA TYR A 125 -24.85 19.37 -0.65
C TYR A 125 -23.86 19.38 0.51
N ALA A 126 -22.75 20.09 0.31
CA ALA A 126 -21.75 20.34 1.33
C ALA A 126 -21.26 21.78 1.26
N ARG A 127 -20.80 22.28 2.41
CA ARG A 127 -20.09 23.55 2.51
C ARG A 127 -18.67 23.30 2.96
N VAL A 128 -17.71 23.62 2.11
CA VAL A 128 -16.29 23.56 2.43
C VAL A 128 -15.83 24.97 2.79
N ASN A 129 -15.52 25.19 4.06
CA ASN A 129 -15.33 26.51 4.65
C ASN A 129 -16.54 27.41 4.38
N ASN A 130 -16.45 28.32 3.41
CA ASN A 130 -17.50 29.26 3.04
C ASN A 130 -18.02 29.04 1.60
N GLU A 131 -17.61 27.96 0.95
CA GLU A 131 -17.95 27.65 -0.44
C GLU A 131 -18.87 26.43 -0.53
N ASN A 132 -19.75 26.46 -1.50
CA ASN A 132 -20.81 25.48 -1.70
C ASN A 132 -20.41 24.44 -2.75
N TYR A 133 -20.63 23.17 -2.45
CA TYR A 133 -20.30 22.04 -3.31
C TYR A 133 -21.51 21.11 -3.44
N THR A 134 -21.75 20.61 -4.65
CA THR A 134 -22.68 19.51 -4.90
C THR A 134 -21.94 18.19 -4.76
N LEU A 135 -22.57 17.24 -4.08
CA LEU A 135 -22.06 15.89 -3.90
C LEU A 135 -22.61 14.96 -4.98
N ASP A 136 -21.81 14.00 -5.44
CA ASP A 136 -22.27 12.95 -6.37
C ASP A 136 -23.33 12.06 -5.71
N ILE A 137 -23.17 11.82 -4.40
CA ILE A 137 -24.10 11.11 -3.54
C ILE A 137 -24.39 11.89 -2.25
N GLU A 138 -25.62 11.77 -1.75
CA GLU A 138 -26.02 12.44 -0.52
C GLU A 138 -25.31 11.85 0.70
N THR A 139 -25.18 12.66 1.74
CA THR A 139 -24.82 12.16 3.08
C THR A 139 -26.01 11.38 3.62
N GLN A 140 -25.83 10.14 4.07
CA GLN A 140 -26.95 9.27 4.45
C GLN A 140 -26.89 8.90 5.91
N LYS A 141 -28.03 8.93 6.60
CA LYS A 141 -28.17 8.28 7.90
C LYS A 141 -28.69 6.86 7.69
N ILE A 142 -27.84 5.86 7.89
CA ILE A 142 -28.19 4.45 7.75
C ILE A 142 -28.07 3.80 9.12
N GLU A 143 -29.19 3.35 9.65
CA GLU A 143 -29.32 2.93 11.05
C GLU A 143 -28.88 4.09 11.98
N ASP A 144 -27.94 3.84 12.88
CA ASP A 144 -27.41 4.83 13.82
C ASP A 144 -26.10 5.48 13.36
N LYS A 145 -25.67 5.27 12.10
CA LYS A 145 -24.42 5.81 11.56
C LYS A 145 -24.68 6.80 10.43
N ILE A 146 -23.90 7.88 10.42
CA ILE A 146 -23.87 8.84 9.32
C ILE A 146 -22.78 8.41 8.33
N TYR A 147 -23.20 8.10 7.11
CA TYR A 147 -22.33 7.75 6.00
C TYR A 147 -22.10 8.98 5.13
N VAL A 148 -20.84 9.21 4.79
CA VAL A 148 -20.39 10.38 4.04
C VAL A 148 -19.63 9.96 2.78
N PRO A 149 -19.65 10.78 1.71
CA PRO A 149 -18.96 10.42 0.46
C PRO A 149 -17.44 10.43 0.64
N LEU A 150 -16.83 9.23 0.56
CA LEU A 150 -15.42 9.03 0.88
C LEU A 150 -14.50 9.77 -0.10
N LYS A 151 -14.80 9.67 -1.40
CA LYS A 151 -14.02 10.29 -2.47
C LYS A 151 -14.00 11.81 -2.32
N PHE A 152 -15.18 12.43 -2.18
CA PHE A 152 -15.31 13.88 -2.01
C PHE A 152 -14.46 14.38 -0.83
N ILE A 153 -14.60 13.78 0.35
CA ILE A 153 -13.84 14.19 1.54
C ILE A 153 -12.33 13.99 1.33
N SER A 154 -11.94 12.87 0.73
CA SER A 154 -10.53 12.57 0.45
C SER A 154 -9.89 13.61 -0.46
N GLU A 155 -10.57 13.97 -1.56
CA GLU A 155 -10.13 15.01 -2.48
C GLU A 155 -10.11 16.39 -1.83
N GLN A 156 -11.11 16.71 -1.00
CA GLN A 156 -11.11 17.96 -0.22
C GLN A 156 -9.93 18.01 0.75
N PHE A 157 -9.52 16.89 1.33
CA PHE A 157 -8.29 16.82 2.12
C PHE A 157 -7.02 16.70 1.29
N GLY A 158 -7.11 16.76 -0.04
CA GLY A 158 -5.98 16.71 -0.96
C GLY A 158 -5.27 15.36 -0.94
N ALA A 159 -6.02 14.28 -0.72
CA ALA A 159 -5.58 12.91 -0.96
C ALA A 159 -5.98 12.49 -2.37
N LYS A 160 -5.20 11.58 -2.95
CA LYS A 160 -5.58 10.88 -4.18
C LYS A 160 -6.50 9.72 -3.82
N PHE A 161 -7.42 9.40 -4.71
CA PHE A 161 -8.42 8.36 -4.55
C PHE A 161 -8.41 7.46 -5.78
N ASN A 162 -8.23 6.15 -5.60
CA ASN A 162 -8.35 5.15 -6.66
C ASN A 162 -9.29 4.04 -6.22
N TYR A 163 -10.19 3.62 -7.10
CA TYR A 163 -11.07 2.47 -6.88
C TYR A 163 -10.77 1.39 -7.92
N TYR A 164 -10.65 0.16 -7.44
CA TYR A 164 -10.45 -1.05 -8.23
C TYR A 164 -11.66 -1.95 -7.99
N ASP A 165 -12.32 -2.37 -9.06
CA ASP A 165 -13.57 -3.14 -8.99
C ASP A 165 -13.36 -4.65 -8.73
N GLY A 166 -12.10 -5.11 -8.76
CA GLY A 166 -11.73 -6.51 -8.54
C GLY A 166 -12.14 -7.47 -9.66
N GLU A 167 -12.93 -7.03 -10.63
CA GLU A 167 -13.49 -7.89 -11.69
C GLU A 167 -12.73 -7.74 -13.00
N ASN A 168 -12.21 -6.55 -13.29
CA ASN A 168 -11.46 -6.26 -14.51
C ASN A 168 -10.01 -5.93 -14.17
N ILE A 169 -9.08 -6.76 -14.63
CA ILE A 169 -7.66 -6.37 -14.66
C ILE A 169 -7.52 -5.30 -15.74
N VAL A 170 -7.62 -4.04 -15.33
CA VAL A 170 -7.32 -2.90 -16.19
C VAL A 170 -5.81 -2.86 -16.40
N GLU A 171 -5.37 -2.84 -17.66
CA GLU A 171 -3.95 -2.75 -17.99
C GLU A 171 -3.32 -1.52 -17.32
N GLY A 172 -2.19 -1.72 -16.63
CA GLY A 172 -1.50 -0.67 -15.87
C GLY A 172 -2.03 -0.43 -14.46
N GLN A 173 -3.07 -1.13 -14.02
CA GLN A 173 -3.52 -1.13 -12.63
C GLN A 173 -2.92 -2.28 -11.84
N PHE A 174 -2.40 -1.96 -10.65
CA PHE A 174 -1.73 -2.94 -9.80
C PHE A 174 -2.25 -2.90 -8.36
N PRO A 175 -3.44 -3.48 -8.10
CA PRO A 175 -3.99 -3.54 -6.75
C PRO A 175 -3.07 -4.29 -5.77
N ILE A 176 -3.21 -4.03 -4.46
CA ILE A 176 -2.49 -4.80 -3.43
C ILE A 176 -3.09 -6.21 -3.34
N LEU A 177 -4.42 -6.30 -3.42
CA LEU A 177 -5.16 -7.56 -3.43
C LEU A 177 -5.81 -7.77 -4.80
N PRO A 178 -5.17 -8.51 -5.72
CA PRO A 178 -5.79 -8.87 -6.99
C PRO A 178 -7.13 -9.59 -6.79
N ASN A 179 -8.08 -9.37 -7.68
CA ASN A 179 -9.42 -9.98 -7.66
C ASN A 179 -10.34 -9.52 -6.51
N TYR A 180 -9.97 -8.48 -5.76
CA TYR A 180 -10.82 -7.88 -4.73
C TYR A 180 -11.15 -6.44 -5.07
N LYS A 181 -12.37 -6.02 -4.70
CA LYS A 181 -12.72 -4.60 -4.68
C LYS A 181 -11.85 -3.92 -3.65
N GLN A 182 -11.19 -2.84 -4.05
CA GLN A 182 -10.38 -2.07 -3.12
C GLN A 182 -10.37 -0.59 -3.48
N ILE A 183 -10.32 0.25 -2.46
CA ILE A 183 -10.09 1.68 -2.54
C ILE A 183 -8.71 1.95 -1.98
N MET A 184 -7.90 2.66 -2.74
CA MET A 184 -6.59 3.13 -2.30
C MET A 184 -6.63 4.65 -2.20
N ILE A 185 -6.46 5.15 -0.98
CA ILE A 185 -6.33 6.58 -0.69
C ILE A 185 -4.90 6.86 -0.29
N ASN A 186 -4.30 7.88 -0.88
CA ASN A 186 -2.93 8.23 -0.54
C ASN A 186 -2.69 9.73 -0.41
N LYS A 187 -1.96 10.08 0.64
CA LYS A 187 -1.56 11.44 1.01
C LYS A 187 -0.21 11.40 1.72
N TYR A 188 0.86 11.37 0.93
CA TYR A 188 2.23 11.43 1.43
C TYR A 188 2.70 12.89 1.60
N PRO A 189 3.65 13.17 2.52
CA PRO A 189 4.23 14.51 2.64
C PRO A 189 4.98 14.91 1.36
N THR A 190 4.81 16.14 0.89
CA THR A 190 5.37 16.62 -0.39
C THR A 190 6.89 16.72 -0.43
N PHE A 191 7.55 16.69 0.73
CA PHE A 191 9.01 16.73 0.86
C PHE A 191 9.66 15.34 0.84
N VAL A 192 8.86 14.27 0.75
CA VAL A 192 9.35 12.89 0.68
C VAL A 192 9.39 12.47 -0.79
N GLU A 193 10.53 11.93 -1.20
CA GLU A 193 10.71 11.38 -2.55
C GLU A 193 10.71 9.85 -2.49
N PRO A 194 9.87 9.18 -3.30
CA PRO A 194 9.90 7.72 -3.38
C PRO A 194 11.26 7.24 -3.91
N LEU A 195 11.62 6.00 -3.60
CA LEU A 195 12.70 5.27 -4.22
C LEU A 195 12.53 5.27 -5.74
N SER A 196 13.63 5.28 -6.50
CA SER A 196 13.58 4.99 -7.93
C SER A 196 13.41 3.49 -8.16
N ASN A 197 13.07 3.12 -9.39
CA ASN A 197 13.00 1.71 -9.81
C ASN A 197 14.33 0.98 -9.54
N GLU A 198 15.46 1.62 -9.87
CA GLU A 198 16.79 1.05 -9.68
C GLU A 198 17.12 0.86 -8.20
N GLU A 199 16.72 1.80 -7.35
CA GLU A 199 16.93 1.72 -5.90
C GLU A 199 16.09 0.59 -5.28
N ALA A 200 14.83 0.49 -5.66
CA ALA A 200 13.94 -0.58 -5.22
C ALA A 200 14.47 -1.96 -5.63
N LEU A 201 14.91 -2.11 -6.89
CA LEU A 201 15.53 -3.34 -7.40
C LEU A 201 16.85 -3.67 -6.70
N ALA A 202 17.66 -2.66 -6.35
CA ALA A 202 18.91 -2.85 -5.61
C ALA A 202 18.66 -3.32 -4.17
N ILE A 203 17.62 -2.78 -3.51
CA ILE A 203 17.21 -3.21 -2.17
C ILE A 203 16.75 -4.66 -2.20
N LEU A 204 15.79 -5.01 -3.09
CA LEU A 204 15.30 -6.37 -3.21
C LEU A 204 16.45 -7.34 -3.53
N ARG A 205 17.34 -6.98 -4.46
CA ARG A 205 18.52 -7.80 -4.79
C ARG A 205 19.37 -8.08 -3.56
N LYS A 206 19.69 -7.07 -2.75
CA LYS A 206 20.48 -7.24 -1.55
C LYS A 206 19.81 -8.16 -0.52
N GLU A 207 18.49 -8.05 -0.35
CA GLU A 207 17.74 -8.97 0.53
C GLU A 207 17.76 -10.41 -0.01
N LEU A 208 17.61 -10.60 -1.32
CA LEU A 208 17.69 -11.92 -1.95
C LEU A 208 19.10 -12.53 -1.91
N GLU A 209 20.15 -11.72 -2.05
CA GLU A 209 21.53 -12.18 -1.88
C GLU A 209 21.77 -12.72 -0.46
N LYS A 210 21.29 -12.00 0.57
CA LYS A 210 21.33 -12.50 1.96
C LYS A 210 20.52 -13.79 2.14
N ALA A 211 19.31 -13.84 1.60
CA ALA A 211 18.46 -15.03 1.62
C ALA A 211 19.17 -16.24 1.00
N TYR A 212 19.86 -16.04 -0.12
CA TYR A 212 20.68 -17.07 -0.75
C TYR A 212 21.78 -17.58 0.18
N GLU A 213 22.51 -16.68 0.84
CA GLU A 213 23.57 -17.06 1.77
C GLU A 213 23.03 -17.85 2.96
N THR A 214 21.87 -17.45 3.48
CA THR A 214 21.15 -18.16 4.56
C THR A 214 20.72 -19.57 4.13
N VAL A 215 20.03 -19.69 3.00
CA VAL A 215 19.41 -20.94 2.54
C VAL A 215 20.47 -21.96 2.13
N TYR A 216 21.50 -21.53 1.39
CA TYR A 216 22.51 -22.44 0.83
C TYR A 216 23.80 -22.54 1.65
N GLY A 217 23.98 -21.68 2.67
CA GLY A 217 25.18 -21.67 3.52
C GLY A 217 26.47 -21.28 2.78
N LYS A 218 26.36 -20.55 1.67
CA LYS A 218 27.48 -20.14 0.80
C LYS A 218 27.34 -18.69 0.42
N LYS A 219 28.46 -17.99 0.26
CA LYS A 219 28.48 -16.61 -0.23
C LYS A 219 27.79 -16.52 -1.59
N TYR A 220 26.97 -15.47 -1.78
CA TYR A 220 26.34 -15.23 -3.08
C TYR A 220 27.39 -14.87 -4.15
N GLU A 221 27.25 -15.47 -5.32
CA GLU A 221 28.01 -15.12 -6.52
C GLU A 221 27.04 -14.93 -7.69
N SER A 222 27.33 -13.93 -8.55
CA SER A 222 26.47 -13.66 -9.70
C SER A 222 26.49 -14.80 -10.70
N TYR A 223 25.31 -15.13 -11.25
CA TYR A 223 25.19 -16.16 -12.27
C TYR A 223 25.77 -15.67 -13.60
N LYS A 224 26.74 -16.43 -14.12
CA LYS A 224 27.45 -16.16 -15.39
C LYS A 224 27.25 -17.24 -16.44
N GLY A 225 26.36 -18.21 -16.18
CA GLY A 225 26.07 -19.30 -17.08
C GLY A 225 25.16 -18.89 -18.24
N ASN A 226 24.73 -19.88 -19.03
CA ASN A 226 23.80 -19.65 -20.13
C ASN A 226 22.44 -19.16 -19.61
N LEU A 227 22.01 -17.96 -20.04
CA LEU A 227 20.75 -17.35 -19.61
C LEU A 227 19.51 -18.04 -20.20
N SER A 228 19.68 -18.77 -21.29
CA SER A 228 18.62 -19.49 -22.00
C SER A 228 18.45 -20.93 -21.51
N ASP A 229 19.27 -21.38 -20.56
CA ASP A 229 19.16 -22.73 -19.99
C ASP A 229 17.86 -22.85 -19.18
N LYS A 230 17.05 -23.84 -19.53
CA LYS A 230 15.77 -24.13 -18.87
C LYS A 230 15.91 -25.17 -17.76
N ASN A 231 17.06 -25.83 -17.64
CA ASN A 231 17.31 -26.95 -16.73
C ASN A 231 18.34 -26.59 -15.66
N LEU A 232 18.24 -25.38 -15.10
CA LEU A 232 19.11 -24.95 -14.01
C LEU A 232 18.79 -25.72 -12.72
N SER A 233 19.83 -25.97 -11.91
CA SER A 233 19.62 -26.34 -10.51
C SER A 233 18.82 -25.25 -9.81
N GLU A 234 18.13 -25.57 -8.71
CA GLU A 234 17.40 -24.56 -7.93
C GLU A 234 18.32 -23.42 -7.48
N GLU A 235 19.52 -23.77 -6.99
CA GLU A 235 20.58 -22.83 -6.61
C GLU A 235 20.97 -21.90 -7.78
N ASP A 236 21.21 -22.44 -8.97
CA ASP A 236 21.53 -21.65 -10.17
C ASP A 236 20.35 -20.83 -10.70
N GLY A 237 19.13 -21.36 -10.57
CA GLY A 237 17.91 -20.67 -10.92
C GLY A 237 17.77 -19.39 -10.12
N TRP A 238 18.00 -19.47 -8.81
CA TRP A 238 18.03 -18.31 -7.92
C TRP A 238 19.15 -17.32 -8.23
N ARG A 239 20.38 -17.80 -8.42
CA ARG A 239 21.48 -16.90 -8.84
C ARG A 239 21.15 -16.18 -10.15
N ASN A 240 20.58 -16.87 -11.13
CA ASN A 240 20.19 -16.29 -12.42
C ASN A 240 19.06 -15.26 -12.25
N PHE A 241 18.04 -15.58 -11.44
CA PHE A 241 16.95 -14.67 -11.16
C PHE A 241 17.45 -13.37 -10.52
N ILE A 242 18.19 -13.51 -9.40
CA ILE A 242 18.75 -12.39 -8.65
C ILE A 242 19.65 -11.56 -9.56
N SER A 243 20.53 -12.19 -10.34
CA SER A 243 21.48 -11.49 -11.20
C SER A 243 20.80 -10.76 -12.37
N ASN A 244 19.89 -11.43 -13.08
CA ASN A 244 19.58 -11.08 -14.47
C ASN A 244 18.10 -10.89 -14.78
N LYS A 245 17.18 -11.26 -13.88
CA LYS A 245 15.74 -11.28 -14.18
C LYS A 245 14.88 -10.38 -13.30
N LEU A 246 15.48 -9.61 -12.38
CA LEU A 246 14.75 -8.62 -11.59
C LEU A 246 14.32 -7.43 -12.47
N TYR A 247 13.01 -7.14 -12.50
CA TYR A 247 12.44 -5.96 -13.17
C TYR A 247 11.14 -5.52 -12.48
N ILE A 248 10.76 -4.26 -12.65
CA ILE A 248 9.47 -3.74 -12.18
C ILE A 248 8.37 -4.13 -13.18
N LYS A 249 7.42 -4.96 -12.76
CA LYS A 249 6.19 -5.27 -13.52
C LYS A 249 5.20 -4.12 -13.49
N GLY A 250 5.14 -3.42 -12.36
CA GLY A 250 4.18 -2.36 -12.13
C GLY A 250 4.39 -1.65 -10.81
N GLU A 251 3.53 -0.68 -10.53
CA GLU A 251 3.51 0.03 -9.27
C GLU A 251 2.10 0.46 -8.88
N ASN A 252 1.86 0.61 -7.59
CA ASN A 252 0.72 1.35 -7.06
C ASN A 252 1.21 2.56 -6.26
N ASP A 253 0.36 3.20 -5.47
CA ASP A 253 0.77 4.42 -4.75
C ASP A 253 1.88 4.18 -3.72
N ARG A 254 1.98 2.97 -3.15
CA ARG A 254 2.95 2.64 -2.09
C ARG A 254 4.07 1.70 -2.52
N TYR A 255 3.81 0.78 -3.45
CA TYR A 255 4.70 -0.34 -3.73
C TYR A 255 5.12 -0.41 -5.20
N TYR A 256 6.39 -0.77 -5.39
CA TYR A 256 6.87 -1.36 -6.64
C TYR A 256 6.64 -2.86 -6.64
N ILE A 257 6.21 -3.42 -7.77
CA ILE A 257 5.85 -4.82 -7.90
C ILE A 257 6.85 -5.51 -8.81
N ILE A 258 7.54 -6.51 -8.27
CA ILE A 258 8.55 -7.29 -8.96
C ILE A 258 8.02 -8.71 -9.10
N PRO A 259 7.86 -9.23 -10.33
CA PRO A 259 7.22 -10.51 -10.52
C PRO A 259 8.18 -11.66 -10.23
N VAL A 260 7.67 -12.65 -9.50
CA VAL A 260 8.29 -13.97 -9.33
C VAL A 260 7.17 -15.02 -9.42
N VAL A 261 7.38 -16.22 -8.86
CA VAL A 261 6.28 -17.16 -8.61
C VAL A 261 5.20 -16.50 -7.76
N PHE A 262 5.63 -15.67 -6.79
CA PHE A 262 4.83 -14.78 -5.97
C PHE A 262 5.41 -13.37 -6.07
N ASP A 263 4.56 -12.37 -6.27
CA ASP A 263 5.02 -10.99 -6.52
C ASP A 263 5.71 -10.44 -5.25
N PHE A 264 6.92 -9.87 -5.39
CA PHE A 264 7.54 -9.06 -4.35
C PHE A 264 6.99 -7.63 -4.42
N PHE A 265 6.72 -7.05 -3.25
CA PHE A 265 6.41 -5.64 -3.10
C PHE A 265 7.57 -4.93 -2.41
N VAL A 266 8.13 -3.91 -3.05
CA VAL A 266 9.11 -3.02 -2.43
C VAL A 266 8.43 -1.70 -2.09
N ASP A 267 8.41 -1.38 -0.80
CA ASP A 267 7.88 -0.12 -0.28
C ASP A 267 8.68 1.07 -0.82
N LYS A 268 8.00 1.98 -1.51
CA LYS A 268 8.60 3.15 -2.15
C LYS A 268 9.26 4.12 -1.17
N TYR A 269 8.91 4.08 0.10
CA TYR A 269 9.37 5.06 1.07
C TYR A 269 10.30 4.46 2.11
N THR A 270 9.98 3.26 2.62
CA THR A 270 10.80 2.60 3.66
C THR A 270 11.83 1.65 3.07
N GLY A 271 11.62 1.16 1.85
CA GLY A 271 12.42 0.08 1.27
C GLY A 271 12.12 -1.29 1.89
N ASP A 272 11.09 -1.41 2.73
CA ASP A 272 10.63 -2.70 3.23
C ASP A 272 10.22 -3.60 2.05
N VAL A 273 10.59 -4.87 2.12
CA VAL A 273 10.26 -5.88 1.12
C VAL A 273 9.18 -6.79 1.70
N TYR A 274 8.12 -7.01 0.92
CA TYR A 274 7.05 -7.94 1.23
C TYR A 274 6.93 -8.97 0.11
N VAL A 275 6.38 -10.13 0.43
CA VAL A 275 6.03 -11.17 -0.54
C VAL A 275 4.53 -11.38 -0.51
N PHE A 276 3.90 -11.41 -1.68
CA PHE A 276 2.49 -11.71 -1.82
C PHE A 276 2.27 -13.12 -2.35
N TYR A 277 1.87 -14.02 -1.46
CA TYR A 277 1.48 -15.38 -1.78
C TYR A 277 0.01 -15.45 -2.19
N GLN A 278 -0.24 -15.94 -3.40
CA GLN A 278 -1.58 -16.12 -3.96
C GLN A 278 -1.83 -17.61 -4.20
N GLY A 279 -2.14 -18.35 -3.13
CA GLY A 279 -2.44 -19.77 -3.18
C GLY A 279 -3.79 -20.11 -2.59
N ALA A 280 -3.86 -21.14 -1.74
CA ALA A 280 -5.08 -21.49 -1.01
C ALA A 280 -5.57 -20.35 -0.09
N ASN A 281 -4.63 -19.54 0.40
CA ASN A 281 -4.88 -18.28 1.09
C ASN A 281 -4.15 -17.17 0.33
N TYR A 282 -4.62 -15.93 0.50
CA TYR A 282 -3.88 -14.74 0.06
C TYR A 282 -3.12 -14.21 1.26
N VAL A 283 -1.79 -14.28 1.23
CA VAL A 283 -0.95 -13.90 2.37
C VAL A 283 0.09 -12.90 1.93
N ILE A 284 0.20 -11.80 2.66
CA ILE A 284 1.32 -10.88 2.53
C ILE A 284 2.17 -10.99 3.79
N TYR A 285 3.48 -11.18 3.64
CA TYR A 285 4.41 -11.13 4.76
C TYR A 285 5.63 -10.29 4.42
N LYS A 286 6.19 -9.63 5.44
CA LYS A 286 7.49 -8.98 5.31
C LYS A 286 8.55 -10.05 5.04
N PHE A 287 9.33 -9.85 3.97
CA PHE A 287 10.36 -10.80 3.56
C PHE A 287 11.46 -10.89 4.62
N ASP A 288 11.73 -12.11 5.10
CA ASP A 288 12.82 -12.39 6.02
C ASP A 288 13.98 -13.09 5.28
N PRO A 289 15.09 -12.38 5.00
CA PRO A 289 16.26 -12.97 4.34
C PRO A 289 17.04 -13.94 5.24
N TYR A 290 16.71 -14.05 6.53
CA TYR A 290 17.36 -14.96 7.47
C TYR A 290 16.54 -16.23 7.72
N SER A 291 15.37 -16.35 7.08
CA SER A 291 14.62 -17.59 7.08
C SER A 291 15.33 -18.65 6.23
N LYS A 292 15.39 -19.89 6.75
CA LYS A 292 15.84 -21.04 5.97
C LYS A 292 14.88 -21.40 4.83
N ASP A 293 13.67 -20.88 4.92
CA ASP A 293 12.59 -21.08 3.96
C ASP A 293 12.37 -19.84 3.09
N ALA A 294 13.31 -18.88 3.05
CA ALA A 294 13.16 -17.62 2.32
C ALA A 294 12.91 -17.80 0.81
N PHE A 295 13.32 -18.94 0.24
CA PHE A 295 13.08 -19.31 -1.15
C PHE A 295 12.05 -20.42 -1.32
N SER A 296 11.58 -20.99 -0.21
CA SER A 296 10.47 -21.92 -0.15
C SER A 296 9.20 -21.11 -0.36
N PHE A 297 8.75 -21.06 -1.61
CA PHE A 297 7.52 -20.37 -1.97
C PHE A 297 6.25 -21.17 -1.64
N ALA A 298 6.38 -22.34 -1.06
CA ALA A 298 5.30 -22.96 -0.31
C ALA A 298 5.42 -22.45 1.13
N GLY A 299 4.32 -21.92 1.67
CA GLY A 299 4.21 -21.80 3.13
C GLY A 299 4.51 -23.12 3.83
#